data_AF-X1Q7R2-F1
#
_entry.id   AF-X1Q7R2-F1
#
_cell.length_a   1.000
_cell.length_b   1.000
_cell.length_c   1.000
_cell.angle_alpha   90.00
_cell.angle_beta   90.00
_cell.angle_gamma   90.00
#
_symmetry.space_group_name_H-M   'P 1'
#
loop_
_entity.id
_entity.type
_entity.pdbx_description
1 polymer ?
#
loop_
_entity_poly.entity_id
_entity_poly.type
_entity_poly.pdbx_seq_one_letter_code
_entity_poly.pdbx_strand_id
1 'polypeptide(L)'
;LKEGEFFALLGPSGCGKTTTLRAIAGLEKIDVGKILFDDEPVTSTEANIHMSPADRDVAMVFQSYAIYPHMSVFDNIAFPLKIKGTKKREEKRSLRF
;
A
#
# COMPACT_ATOMS: atom_id res chain seq x y z
N LEU A 1 -8.79 6.17 11.16
CA LEU A 1 -8.84 7.22 10.12
C LEU A 1 -10.22 7.18 9.51
N LYS A 2 -10.79 8.31 9.11
CA LYS A 2 -12.11 8.30 8.47
C LYS A 2 -11.97 7.92 7.00
N GLU A 3 -13.00 7.28 6.46
CA GLU A 3 -13.06 6.99 5.04
C GLU A 3 -12.94 8.28 4.21
N GLY A 4 -12.07 8.26 3.19
CA GLY A 4 -11.81 9.41 2.32
C GLY A 4 -10.99 10.55 2.94
N GLU A 5 -10.52 10.40 4.17
CA GLU A 5 -9.73 11.44 4.86
C GLU A 5 -8.31 11.54 4.28
N PHE A 6 -7.86 12.77 4.02
CA PHE A 6 -6.45 13.05 3.80
C PHE A 6 -5.74 13.25 5.13
N PHE A 7 -4.88 12.31 5.50
CA PHE A 7 -4.14 12.34 6.76
C PHE A 7 -2.63 12.50 6.52
N ALA A 8 -1.97 13.30 7.37
CA ALA A 8 -0.53 13.49 7.33
C ALA A 8 0.11 13.18 8.69
N LEU A 9 1.21 12.42 8.67
CA LEU A 9 2.01 12.10 9.85
C LEU A 9 3.24 13.03 9.92
N LEU A 10 3.27 13.94 10.88
CA LEU A 10 4.31 14.97 11.04
C LEU A 10 5.17 14.72 12.29
N GLY A 11 6.47 14.97 12.18
CA GLY A 11 7.42 14.93 13.30
C GLY A 11 8.87 14.99 12.84
N PRO A 12 9.85 15.12 13.76
CA PRO A 12 11.27 15.24 13.42
C PRO A 12 11.83 13.99 12.73
N SER A 13 13.01 14.09 12.10
CA SER A 13 13.70 12.90 11.57
C SER A 13 13.92 11.86 12.69
N GLY A 14 13.64 10.59 12.39
CA GLY A 14 13.76 9.50 13.38
C GLY A 14 12.56 9.26 14.30
N CYS A 15 11.49 10.07 14.26
CA CYS A 15 10.30 9.82 15.10
C CYS A 15 9.41 8.64 14.67
N GLY A 16 9.86 7.81 13.72
CA GLY A 16 9.15 6.58 13.34
C GLY A 16 8.14 6.69 12.19
N LYS A 17 7.97 7.85 11.55
CA LYS A 17 6.96 8.05 10.47
C LYS A 17 7.01 6.97 9.38
N THR A 18 8.20 6.75 8.82
CA THR A 18 8.41 5.77 7.75
C THR A 18 8.15 4.36 8.25
N THR A 19 8.56 4.04 9.48
CA THR A 19 8.31 2.75 10.14
C THR A 19 6.81 2.51 10.31
N THR A 20 6.06 3.52 10.79
CA THR A 20 4.61 3.45 10.95
C THR A 20 3.90 3.21 9.61
N LEU A 21 4.26 3.96 8.55
CA LEU A 21 3.66 3.78 7.23
C LEU A 21 4.00 2.40 6.63
N ARG A 22 5.24 1.91 6.81
CA ARG A 22 5.64 0.57 6.36
C ARG A 22 4.91 -0.53 7.13
N ALA A 23 4.68 -0.36 8.42
CA ALA A 23 3.91 -1.30 9.23
C ALA A 23 2.44 -1.39 8.78
N ILE A 24 1.82 -0.24 8.50
CA ILE A 24 0.45 -0.16 7.93
C ILE A 24 0.40 -0.89 6.58
N ALA A 25 1.39 -0.69 5.71
CA ALA A 25 1.50 -1.38 4.41
C ALA A 25 1.92 -2.86 4.53
N GLY A 26 2.28 -3.35 5.72
CA GLY A 26 2.72 -4.73 5.95
C GLY A 26 4.18 -5.02 5.57
N LEU A 27 4.95 -3.98 5.25
CA LEU A 27 6.36 -4.07 4.88
C LEU A 27 7.30 -4.08 6.10
N GLU A 28 6.75 -3.83 7.28
CA GLU A 28 7.41 -3.89 8.58
C GLU A 28 6.49 -4.65 9.55
N LYS A 29 7.06 -5.47 10.44
CA LYS A 29 6.29 -6.11 11.51
C LYS A 29 6.19 -5.19 12.71
N ILE A 30 5.03 -5.17 13.36
CA ILE A 30 4.87 -4.51 14.66
C ILE A 30 5.32 -5.44 15.77
N ASP A 31 5.90 -4.88 16.83
CA ASP A 31 6.32 -5.66 18.00
C ASP A 31 5.10 -6.09 18.84
N VAL A 32 4.11 -5.21 18.98
CA VAL A 32 2.91 -5.44 19.78
C VAL A 32 1.72 -4.68 19.20
N GLY A 33 0.51 -5.22 19.37
CA GLY A 33 -0.75 -4.53 19.08
C GLY A 33 -1.46 -5.04 17.83
N LYS A 34 -2.29 -4.18 17.23
CA LYS A 34 -3.16 -4.51 16.11
C LYS A 34 -3.19 -3.37 15.08
N ILE A 35 -3.30 -3.72 13.82
CA ILE A 35 -3.62 -2.81 12.71
C ILE A 35 -4.91 -3.31 12.10
N LEU A 36 -5.89 -2.43 11.99
CA LEU A 36 -7.20 -2.73 11.44
C LEU A 36 -7.44 -1.88 10.19
N PHE A 37 -8.00 -2.50 9.17
CA PHE A 37 -8.69 -1.79 8.09
C PHE A 37 -10.18 -1.98 8.33
N ASP A 38 -10.90 -0.86 8.40
CA ASP A 38 -12.23 -0.82 8.99
C ASP A 38 -12.20 -1.47 10.39
N ASP A 39 -12.98 -2.55 10.59
CA ASP A 39 -13.01 -3.33 11.83
C ASP A 39 -12.30 -4.69 11.70
N GLU A 40 -11.65 -4.96 10.57
CA GLU A 40 -10.95 -6.22 10.31
C GLU A 40 -9.46 -6.13 10.63
N PRO A 41 -8.90 -7.01 11.48
CA PRO A 41 -7.48 -7.01 11.80
C PRO A 41 -6.66 -7.53 10.61
N VAL A 42 -5.88 -6.65 9.98
CA VAL A 42 -4.85 -7.03 9.00
C VAL A 42 -3.52 -7.42 9.66
N THR A 43 -3.33 -7.04 10.92
CA THR A 43 -2.24 -7.51 11.78
C THR A 43 -2.71 -7.57 13.22
N SER A 44 -2.36 -8.65 13.93
CA SER A 44 -2.56 -8.77 15.37
C SER A 44 -1.48 -9.67 15.96
N THR A 45 -0.73 -9.15 16.94
CA THR A 45 0.29 -9.94 17.64
C THR A 45 -0.32 -10.99 18.57
N GLU A 46 -1.47 -10.69 19.19
CA GLU A 46 -2.19 -11.63 20.07
C GLU A 46 -2.86 -12.78 19.31
N ALA A 47 -3.52 -12.46 18.19
CA ALA A 47 -4.24 -13.45 17.39
C ALA A 47 -3.37 -14.13 16.33
N ASN A 48 -2.05 -13.84 16.30
CA ASN A 48 -1.11 -14.32 15.29
C ASN A 48 -1.55 -14.05 13.84
N ILE A 49 -2.11 -12.86 13.60
CA ILE A 49 -2.55 -12.43 12.27
C ILE A 49 -1.48 -11.54 11.64
N HIS A 50 -1.07 -11.86 10.42
CA HIS A 50 -0.20 -11.00 9.61
C HIS A 50 -0.53 -11.17 8.13
N MET A 51 -1.33 -10.25 7.58
CA MET A 51 -1.64 -10.20 6.16
C MET A 51 -0.45 -9.63 5.38
N SER A 52 -0.09 -10.27 4.27
CA SER A 52 1.03 -9.84 3.42
C SER A 52 0.72 -8.50 2.76
N PRO A 53 1.74 -7.70 2.36
CA PRO A 53 1.51 -6.44 1.64
C PRO A 53 0.66 -6.58 0.38
N ALA A 54 0.75 -7.72 -0.32
CA ALA A 54 0.01 -7.95 -1.56
C ALA A 54 -1.49 -8.23 -1.32
N ASP A 55 -1.81 -8.78 -0.15
CA ASP A 55 -3.19 -9.10 0.26
C ASP A 55 -3.86 -7.91 0.96
N ARG A 56 -3.07 -6.94 1.42
CA ARG A 56 -3.59 -5.66 1.91
C ARG A 56 -4.01 -4.82 0.71
N ASP A 57 -5.25 -4.36 0.68
CA ASP A 57 -5.73 -3.47 -0.37
C ASP A 57 -5.21 -2.03 -0.16
N VAL A 58 -3.88 -1.87 -0.14
CA VAL A 58 -3.18 -0.60 0.06
C VAL A 58 -2.09 -0.44 -0.99
N ALA A 59 -2.01 0.75 -1.58
CA ALA A 59 -0.91 1.15 -2.44
C ALA A 59 0.09 2.01 -1.67
N MET A 60 1.37 1.62 -1.68
CA MET A 60 2.45 2.43 -1.11
C MET A 60 3.28 3.06 -2.22
N VAL A 61 3.38 4.40 -2.19
CA VAL A 61 4.27 5.16 -3.07
C VAL A 61 5.53 5.52 -2.28
N PHE A 62 6.69 5.00 -2.72
CA PHE A 62 7.96 5.26 -2.06
C PHE A 62 8.60 6.56 -2.52
N GLN A 63 9.47 7.13 -1.69
CA GLN A 63 10.24 8.34 -2.01
C GLN A 63 11.26 8.12 -3.16
N SER A 64 11.64 6.87 -3.44
CA SER A 64 12.52 6.52 -4.55
C SER A 64 11.70 6.06 -5.76
N TYR A 65 12.12 6.45 -6.97
CA TYR A 65 11.42 6.16 -8.22
C TYR A 65 11.24 4.65 -8.43
N ALA A 66 10.03 4.15 -8.27
CA ALA A 66 9.62 2.80 -8.66
C ALA A 66 9.17 2.82 -10.14
N ILE A 67 10.06 3.25 -11.04
CA ILE A 67 9.82 3.27 -12.48
C ILE A 67 10.63 2.14 -13.10
N TYR A 68 9.99 1.32 -13.94
CA TYR A 68 10.66 0.36 -14.81
C TYR A 68 11.18 1.10 -16.04
N PRO A 69 12.49 1.38 -16.14
CA PRO A 69 13.05 2.29 -17.16
C PRO A 69 12.96 1.73 -18.57
N HIS A 70 12.76 0.42 -18.70
CA HIS A 70 12.59 -0.29 -19.97
C HIS A 70 11.11 -0.39 -20.40
N MET A 71 10.18 0.21 -19.65
CA MET A 71 8.75 0.23 -19.94
C MET A 71 8.30 1.63 -20.37
N SER A 72 7.29 1.70 -21.24
CA SER A 72 6.64 2.98 -21.55
C SER A 72 5.95 3.57 -20.32
N VAL A 73 5.59 4.86 -20.35
CA VAL A 73 4.79 5.49 -19.29
C VAL A 73 3.47 4.74 -19.09
N PHE A 74 2.80 4.38 -20.19
CA PHE A 74 1.56 3.61 -20.15
C PHE A 74 1.78 2.25 -19.47
N ASP A 75 2.84 1.54 -19.81
CA ASP A 75 3.12 0.23 -19.23
C ASP A 75 3.49 0.31 -17.75
N ASN A 76 4.21 1.34 -17.32
CA ASN A 76 4.49 1.59 -15.91
C ASN A 76 3.20 1.78 -15.10
N ILE A 77 2.25 2.58 -15.60
CA ILE A 77 0.98 2.83 -14.91
C ILE A 77 0.06 1.59 -14.99
N ALA A 78 0.08 0.84 -16.10
CA ALA A 78 -0.75 -0.35 -16.29
C ALA A 78 -0.24 -1.59 -15.54
N PHE A 79 1.04 -1.63 -15.17
CA PHE A 79 1.68 -2.82 -14.60
C PHE A 79 0.98 -3.37 -13.33
N PRO A 80 0.59 -2.55 -12.33
CA PRO A 80 -0.14 -3.05 -11.17
C PRO A 80 -1.51 -3.67 -11.53
N LEU A 81 -2.20 -3.11 -12.54
CA LEU A 81 -3.50 -3.62 -13.00
C LEU A 81 -3.36 -4.98 -13.70
N LYS A 82 -2.29 -5.15 -14.50
CA LYS A 82 -1.95 -6.43 -15.16
C LYS A 82 -1.67 -7.52 -14.14
N ILE A 83 -0.92 -7.22 -13.07
CA ILE A 83 -0.61 -8.17 -12.00
C ILE A 83 -1.87 -8.59 -11.23
N LYS A 84 -2.80 -7.66 -10.98
CA LYS A 84 -4.10 -7.98 -10.36
C LYS A 84 -5.04 -8.79 -11.27
N GLY A 85 -4.63 -9.15 -12.49
CA GLY A 85 -5.42 -9.95 -13.42
C GLY A 85 -6.59 -9.18 -14.06
N THR A 86 -6.50 -7.85 -14.11
CA THR A 86 -7.56 -7.00 -14.67
C THR A 86 -7.76 -7.30 -16.16
N LYS A 87 -8.99 -7.39 -16.64
CA LYS A 87 -9.24 -7.63 -18.08
C LYS A 87 -8.71 -6.45 -18.89
N LYS A 88 -8.00 -6.71 -20.00
CA LYS A 88 -7.42 -5.67 -20.90
C LYS A 88 -8.39 -4.52 -21.28
N ARG A 89 -9.69 -4.82 -21.38
CA ARG A 89 -10.73 -3.81 -21.68
C ARG A 89 -10.97 -2.85 -20.51
N GLU A 90 -10.92 -3.36 -19.29
CA GLU A 90 -11.06 -2.58 -18.05
C GLU A 90 -9.81 -1.76 -17.78
N GLU A 91 -8.61 -2.33 -18.00
CA GLU A 91 -7.34 -1.60 -17.93
C GLU A 91 -7.35 -0.34 -18.81
N LYS A 92 -7.71 -0.49 -20.09
CA LYS A 92 -7.81 0.65 -21.03
C LYS A 92 -8.88 1.67 -20.66
N ARG A 93 -9.89 1.30 -19.89
CA ARG A 93 -10.95 2.22 -19.43
C ARG A 93 -10.46 3.01 -18.21
N SER A 94 -9.82 2.34 -17.25
CA SER A 94 -9.31 2.95 -16.02
C SER A 94 -8.11 3.88 -16.26
N LEU A 95 -7.41 3.71 -17.38
CA LEU A 95 -6.25 4.52 -17.78
C LEU A 95 -6.58 5.60 -18.82
N ARG A 96 -7.87 5.90 -19.06
CA ARG A 96 -8.28 7.05 -19.86
C ARG A 96 -8.26 8.30 -18.99
N PHE A 97 -7.35 9.20 -19.32
CA PHE A 97 -7.35 10.59 -18.85
C PHE A 97 -8.30 11.43 -19.71
#